data_AF-A0A7C3DJR3-F1
#
_entry.id   AF-A0A7C3DJR3-F1
#
_cell.length_a   1.000
_cell.length_b   1.000
_cell.length_c   1.000
_cell.angle_alpha   90.00
_cell.angle_beta   90.00
_cell.angle_gamma   90.00
#
_symmetry.space_group_name_H-M   'P 1'
#
loop_
_entity.id
_entity.type
_entity.pdbx_description
1 polymer ?
#
loop_
_entity_poly.entity_id
_entity_poly.type
_entity_poly.pdbx_seq_one_letter_code
_entity_poly.pdbx_strand_id
1 'polypeptide(L)'
;MTVRTGSGDVELALAPAARFSLTAKTERGEAANEFDPRLKAEQDDRRGSISGSTGAGPEVRLETRRGRMIVRKLTPAEISSLLGRPPQAPPPPEPPKAVDQ
;
A
#
# COMPACT_ATOMS: atom_id res chain seq x y z
N MET A 1 4.91 -13.51 -6.95
CA MET A 1 3.85 -13.10 -7.92
C MET A 1 4.36 -11.92 -8.73
N THR A 2 4.09 -11.88 -10.03
CA THR A 2 4.57 -10.80 -10.91
C THR A 2 3.41 -10.23 -11.72
N VAL A 3 3.27 -8.91 -11.72
CA VAL A 3 2.26 -8.17 -12.48
C VAL A 3 2.98 -7.18 -13.38
N ARG A 4 2.62 -7.17 -14.66
CA ARG A 4 3.19 -6.27 -15.67
C ARG A 4 2.06 -5.52 -16.36
N THR A 5 2.15 -4.20 -16.42
CA THR A 5 1.19 -3.37 -17.17
C THR A 5 1.90 -2.35 -18.08
N GLY A 6 1.33 -2.14 -19.26
CA GLY A 6 1.87 -1.21 -20.25
C GLY A 6 1.55 0.25 -19.91
N SER A 7 0.29 0.52 -19.62
CA SER A 7 -0.21 1.86 -19.29
C SER A 7 -1.36 1.72 -18.31
N GLY A 8 -1.33 2.51 -17.24
CA GLY A 8 -2.39 2.55 -16.25
C GLY A 8 -1.83 2.63 -14.83
N ASP A 9 -2.67 3.12 -13.92
CA ASP A 9 -2.33 3.22 -12.51
C ASP A 9 -2.51 1.88 -11.82
N VAL A 10 -1.59 1.54 -10.93
CA VAL A 10 -1.63 0.30 -10.16
C VAL A 10 -1.66 0.64 -8.69
N GLU A 11 -2.73 0.19 -8.03
CA GLU A 11 -2.88 0.34 -6.61
C GLU A 11 -2.78 -1.03 -5.93
N LEU A 12 -1.87 -1.14 -4.96
CA LEU A 12 -1.71 -2.31 -4.12
C LEU A 12 -2.20 -1.98 -2.71
N ALA A 13 -3.44 -2.35 -2.44
CA ALA A 13 -4.05 -2.21 -1.12
C ALA A 13 -3.97 -3.54 -0.37
N LEU A 14 -3.29 -3.55 0.79
CA LEU A 14 -3.06 -4.76 1.59
C LEU A 14 -3.49 -4.54 3.04
N ALA A 15 -3.84 -5.63 3.74
CA ALA A 15 -4.16 -5.56 5.15
C ALA A 15 -2.98 -4.98 5.96
N PRO A 16 -3.21 -4.17 7.00
CA PRO A 16 -2.16 -3.51 7.78
C PRO A 16 -1.18 -4.49 8.46
N ALA A 17 -1.62 -5.74 8.72
CA ALA A 17 -0.81 -6.81 9.28
C ALA A 17 -0.15 -7.72 8.21
N ALA A 18 -0.28 -7.40 6.92
CA ALA A 18 0.25 -8.21 5.83
C ALA A 18 1.79 -8.14 5.80
N ARG A 19 2.41 -9.31 5.77
CA ARG A 19 3.86 -9.48 5.61
C ARG A 19 4.15 -9.89 4.17
N PHE A 20 4.94 -9.10 3.47
CA PHE A 20 5.30 -9.35 2.07
C PHE A 20 6.59 -8.60 1.73
N SER A 21 7.22 -9.03 0.63
CA SER A 21 8.30 -8.28 0.01
C SER A 21 7.79 -7.65 -1.27
N LEU A 22 8.08 -6.37 -1.49
CA LEU A 22 7.59 -5.63 -2.64
C LEU A 22 8.76 -5.09 -3.46
N THR A 23 8.70 -5.34 -4.77
CA THR A 23 9.52 -4.68 -5.77
C THR A 23 8.61 -4.10 -6.83
N ALA A 24 8.35 -2.80 -6.79
CA ALA A 24 7.59 -2.07 -7.80
C ALA A 24 8.50 -1.14 -8.61
N LYS A 25 8.34 -1.09 -9.93
CA LYS A 25 9.13 -0.19 -10.81
C LYS A 25 8.27 0.38 -11.93
N THR A 26 8.28 1.70 -12.11
CA THR A 26 7.63 2.42 -13.22
C THR A 26 8.67 3.13 -14.08
N GLU A 27 8.62 2.94 -15.40
CA GLU A 27 9.49 3.66 -16.34
C GLU A 27 9.10 5.13 -16.51
N ARG A 28 7.81 5.45 -16.37
CA ARG A 28 7.26 6.80 -16.48
C ARG A 28 6.05 6.98 -15.55
N GLY A 29 6.25 7.63 -14.42
CA GLY A 29 5.20 7.96 -13.48
C GLY A 29 5.72 8.08 -12.06
N GLU A 30 4.81 7.94 -11.11
CA GLU A 30 5.09 8.13 -9.70
C GLU A 30 4.96 6.85 -8.91
N ALA A 31 5.74 6.75 -7.84
CA ALA A 31 5.71 5.66 -6.90
C ALA A 31 5.50 6.22 -5.50
N ALA A 32 4.34 5.97 -4.91
CA ALA A 32 3.98 6.40 -3.57
C ALA A 32 3.84 5.19 -2.65
N ASN A 33 4.44 5.30 -1.47
CA ASN A 33 4.29 4.33 -0.40
C ASN A 33 3.58 4.99 0.79
N GLU A 34 2.37 4.52 1.06
CA GLU A 34 1.52 4.89 2.20
C GLU A 34 1.30 3.68 3.12
N PHE A 35 1.93 2.54 2.80
CA PHE A 35 1.79 1.31 3.58
C PHE A 35 2.70 1.30 4.78
N ASP A 36 4.02 1.23 4.61
CA ASP A 36 4.91 1.11 5.77
C ASP A 36 6.24 1.80 5.51
N PRO A 37 6.81 2.55 6.48
CA PRO A 37 8.09 3.22 6.31
C PRO A 37 9.25 2.28 5.96
N ARG A 38 9.10 0.95 6.18
CA ARG A 38 10.07 -0.06 5.74
C ARG A 38 10.13 -0.25 4.22
N LEU A 39 9.07 0.13 3.50
CA LEU A 39 9.07 0.13 2.05
C LEU A 39 9.66 1.46 1.56
N LYS A 40 10.84 1.40 0.97
CA LYS A 40 11.50 2.59 0.44
C LYS A 40 10.91 2.92 -0.91
N ALA A 41 10.25 4.06 -1.02
CA ALA A 41 9.86 4.64 -2.29
C ALA A 41 10.97 5.59 -2.76
N GLU A 42 11.45 5.38 -3.97
CA GLU A 42 12.45 6.22 -4.64
C GLU A 42 11.86 6.75 -5.93
N GLN A 43 12.02 8.05 -6.14
CA GLN A 43 11.59 8.77 -7.33
C GLN A 43 12.84 9.28 -8.04
N ASP A 44 13.07 8.81 -9.26
CA ASP A 44 14.23 9.14 -10.08
C ASP A 44 13.76 9.79 -11.38
N ASP A 45 13.79 11.13 -11.43
CA ASP A 45 13.23 11.96 -12.50
C ASP A 45 11.77 11.62 -12.83
N ARG A 46 11.57 10.80 -13.85
CA ARG A 46 10.25 10.35 -14.34
C ARG A 46 9.97 8.90 -13.96
N ARG A 47 10.90 8.22 -13.30
CA ARG A 47 10.80 6.83 -12.86
C ARG A 47 10.45 6.81 -11.39
N GLY A 48 9.65 5.83 -11.02
CA GLY A 48 9.29 5.56 -9.63
C GLY A 48 9.66 4.12 -9.32
N SER A 49 10.18 3.87 -8.13
CA SER A 49 10.44 2.52 -7.66
C SER A 49 10.10 2.40 -6.19
N ILE A 50 9.61 1.23 -5.80
CA ILE A 50 9.34 0.88 -4.41
C ILE A 50 10.02 -0.44 -4.15
N SER A 51 10.88 -0.47 -3.13
CA SER A 51 11.56 -1.69 -2.74
C SER A 51 11.60 -1.81 -1.23
N GLY A 52 11.37 -3.03 -0.74
CA GLY A 52 11.46 -3.31 0.68
C GLY A 52 10.75 -4.59 1.07
N SER A 53 10.83 -4.92 2.35
CA SER A 53 10.18 -6.08 2.93
C SER A 53 9.58 -5.72 4.27
N THR A 54 8.32 -6.07 4.48
CA THR A 54 7.63 -5.85 5.75
C THR A 54 7.78 -7.06 6.69
N GLY A 55 8.19 -8.22 6.17
CA GLY A 55 8.50 -9.43 6.92
C GLY A 55 8.53 -10.70 6.07
N ALA A 56 8.55 -11.86 6.73
CA ALA A 56 8.46 -13.16 6.06
C ALA A 56 7.11 -13.30 5.34
N GLY A 57 7.15 -13.34 4.01
CA GLY A 57 5.96 -13.36 3.17
C GLY A 57 6.30 -13.44 1.68
N PRO A 58 5.27 -13.52 0.82
CA PRO A 58 5.46 -13.67 -0.61
C PRO A 58 6.12 -12.43 -1.23
N GLU A 59 6.92 -12.65 -2.26
CA GLU A 59 7.46 -11.58 -3.08
C GLU A 59 6.43 -11.14 -4.13
N VAL A 60 6.15 -9.84 -4.16
CA VAL A 60 5.26 -9.19 -5.11
C VAL A 60 6.09 -8.27 -5.98
N ARG A 61 6.05 -8.49 -7.30
CA ARG A 61 6.81 -7.72 -8.27
C ARG A 61 5.86 -7.00 -9.22
N LEU A 62 5.89 -5.66 -9.20
CA LEU A 62 5.06 -4.81 -10.06
C LEU A 62 5.96 -4.09 -11.06
N GLU A 63 5.64 -4.21 -12.33
CA GLU A 63 6.30 -3.45 -13.38
C GLU A 63 5.28 -2.70 -14.22
N THR A 64 5.45 -1.40 -14.33
CA THR A 64 4.57 -0.51 -15.10
C THR A 64 5.40 0.30 -16.08
N ARG A 65 4.93 0.45 -17.32
CA ARG A 65 5.61 1.30 -18.30
C ARG A 65 5.23 2.78 -18.14
N ARG A 66 3.94 3.05 -17.99
CA ARG A 66 3.41 4.40 -17.74
C ARG A 66 2.28 4.36 -16.72
N GLY A 67 2.37 5.17 -15.67
CA GLY A 67 1.32 5.29 -14.67
C GLY A 67 1.86 5.41 -13.25
N ARG A 68 0.95 5.72 -12.32
CA ARG A 68 1.23 5.85 -10.90
C ARG A 68 1.12 4.50 -10.21
N MET A 69 1.99 4.27 -9.25
CA MET A 69 1.94 3.12 -8.35
C MET A 69 1.78 3.58 -6.92
N ILE A 70 0.74 3.08 -6.26
CA ILE A 70 0.42 3.44 -4.88
C ILE A 70 0.33 2.15 -4.08
N VAL A 71 1.01 2.12 -2.94
CA VAL A 71 0.94 1.01 -1.98
C VAL A 71 0.32 1.57 -0.72
N ARG A 72 -0.86 1.07 -0.33
CA ARG A 72 -1.61 1.59 0.82
C ARG A 72 -2.13 0.49 1.72
N LYS A 73 -2.43 0.84 2.97
CA LYS A 73 -3.13 -0.05 3.89
C LYS A 73 -4.62 -0.06 3.54
N LEU A 74 -5.21 -1.25 3.52
CA LEU A 74 -6.66 -1.40 3.53
C LEU A 74 -7.20 -1.00 4.91
N THR A 75 -8.33 -0.32 4.89
CA THR A 75 -9.08 -0.03 6.11
C THR A 75 -9.81 -1.28 6.61
N PRO A 76 -10.09 -1.40 7.93
CA PRO A 76 -10.89 -2.51 8.47
C PRO A 76 -12.26 -2.66 7.81
N ALA A 77 -12.86 -1.54 7.38
CA ALA A 77 -14.12 -1.51 6.64
C ALA A 77 -13.98 -2.14 5.25
N GLU A 78 -12.94 -1.80 4.49
CA GLU A 78 -12.65 -2.41 3.18
C GLU A 78 -12.36 -3.91 3.30
N ILE A 79 -11.59 -4.31 4.31
CA ILE A 79 -11.29 -5.74 4.57
C ILE A 79 -12.57 -6.51 4.87
N SER A 80 -13.46 -5.94 5.70
CA SER A 80 -14.75 -6.57 6.02
C SER A 80 -15.61 -6.74 4.77
N SER A 81 -15.73 -5.70 3.94
CA SER A 81 -16.44 -5.74 2.67
C SER A 81 -15.88 -6.79 1.71
N LEU A 82 -14.55 -6.90 1.57
CA LEU A 82 -13.90 -7.91 0.72
C LEU A 82 -14.15 -9.35 1.23
N LEU A 83 -14.30 -9.52 2.55
CA LEU A 83 -14.57 -10.82 3.18
C LEU A 83 -16.07 -11.13 3.29
N GLY A 84 -16.95 -10.29 2.74
CA GLY A 84 -18.41 -10.46 2.82
C GLY A 84 -18.96 -10.36 4.25
N ARG A 85 -18.20 -9.78 5.18
CA ARG A 85 -18.64 -9.51 6.55
C ARG A 85 -19.10 -8.06 6.63
N PRO A 86 -20.19 -7.76 7.35
CA PRO A 86 -20.60 -6.38 7.53
C PRO A 86 -19.43 -5.58 8.12
N PRO A 87 -19.13 -4.38 7.59
CA PRO A 87 -18.05 -3.55 8.11
C PRO A 87 -18.30 -3.33 9.59
N GLN A 88 -17.41 -3.86 10.43
CA GLN A 88 -17.44 -3.54 11.85
C GLN A 88 -17.13 -2.06 11.94
N ALA A 89 -18.09 -1.28 12.44
CA ALA A 89 -17.95 0.16 12.59
C ALA A 89 -16.62 0.45 13.30
N PRO A 90 -15.84 1.46 12.84
CA PRO A 90 -14.61 1.81 13.53
C PRO A 90 -14.93 2.05 15.02
N PRO A 91 -14.08 1.58 15.95
CA PRO A 91 -14.26 1.90 17.35
C PRO A 91 -14.37 3.42 17.47
N PRO A 92 -15.32 3.95 18.27
CA PRO A 92 -15.46 5.38 18.48
C PRO A 92 -14.09 5.99 18.82
N PRO A 93 -13.75 7.16 18.27
CA PRO A 93 -12.52 7.85 18.66
C PRO A 93 -12.51 7.96 20.18
N GLU A 94 -11.38 7.61 20.80
CA GLU A 94 -11.22 7.72 22.25
C GLU A 94 -11.65 9.13 22.68
N PRO A 95 -12.50 9.26 23.71
CA PRO A 95 -12.90 10.56 24.22
C PRO A 95 -11.64 11.39 24.46
N PRO A 96 -11.59 12.67 24.07
CA PRO A 96 -10.45 13.50 24.38
C PRO A 96 -10.26 13.46 25.91
N LYS A 97 -9.08 13.02 26.35
CA LYS A 97 -8.69 13.15 27.75
C LYS A 97 -8.86 14.62 28.10
N ALA A 98 -9.73 14.91 29.06
CA ALA A 98 -9.90 16.24 29.60
C ALA A 98 -8.51 16.77 29.97
N VAL A 99 -8.20 17.96 29.46
CA VAL A 99 -7.04 18.73 29.86
C VAL A 99 -7.27 19.08 31.33
N ASP A 100 -6.56 18.40 32.24
CA ASP A 100 -6.54 18.77 33.65
C ASP A 100 -5.76 20.09 33.75
N GLN A 101 -6.39 21.08 34.39
CA GLN A 101 -5.94 22.46 34.56
C GLN A 101 -4.90 22.60 35.67
#